data_AF-A0A5B7BMF1-F1
#
_entry.id   AF-A0A5B7BMF1-F1
#
_cell.length_a   1.000
_cell.length_b   1.000
_cell.length_c   1.000
_cell.angle_alpha   90.00
_cell.angle_beta   90.00
_cell.angle_gamma   90.00
#
_symmetry.space_group_name_H-M   'P 1'
#
loop_
_entity.id
_entity.type
_entity.pdbx_description
1 polymer ?
#
loop_
_entity_poly.entity_id
_entity_poly.type
_entity_poly.pdbx_seq_one_letter_code
_entity_poly.pdbx_strand_id
1 'polypeptide(L)'
;MWRLCQRRPLVLTHQNVTTKTRPLPHRHYCSSQLTQQNEDSVREITTILKCNNWRALLDSSDVPKKLNPDVVQTVLHQNQVGDSKRLLDFFYWVEHKMGTHQDLNILSILAVNLCNS
;
A
#
# COMPACT_ATOMS: atom_id res chain seq x y z
N MET A 1 17.66 33.35 27.80
CA MET A 1 18.09 32.09 28.44
C MET A 1 18.50 31.10 27.35
N TRP A 2 19.80 30.97 27.09
CA TRP A 2 20.42 29.86 26.35
C TRP A 2 21.83 29.72 26.91
N ARG A 3 22.13 28.62 27.63
CA ARG A 3 23.47 28.32 28.13
C ARG A 3 24.09 27.28 27.20
N LEU A 4 25.03 27.72 26.37
CA LEU A 4 25.96 26.87 25.64
C LEU A 4 27.01 26.37 26.63
N CYS A 5 26.90 25.12 27.07
CA CYS A 5 27.99 24.44 27.76
C CYS A 5 28.85 23.70 26.73
N GLN A 6 29.98 24.31 26.38
CA GLN A 6 31.12 23.59 25.83
C GLN A 6 31.82 22.84 26.98
N ARG A 7 32.11 21.55 26.79
CA ARG A 7 33.36 20.95 27.30
C ARG A 7 33.75 19.74 26.45
N ARG A 8 35.04 19.76 26.11
CA ARG A 8 35.80 18.90 25.19
C ARG A 8 36.24 17.59 25.88
N PRO A 9 36.91 16.67 25.16
CA PRO A 9 36.68 15.23 25.20
C PRO A 9 37.51 14.50 26.26
N LEU A 10 37.07 13.30 26.63
CA LEU A 10 37.89 12.29 27.27
C LEU A 10 38.02 11.11 26.30
N VAL A 11 39.19 10.99 25.70
CA VAL A 11 39.67 9.77 25.04
C VAL A 11 40.36 8.95 26.12
N LEU A 12 39.92 7.72 26.36
CA LEU A 12 40.70 6.65 26.98
C LEU A 12 40.21 5.29 26.48
N THR A 13 40.99 4.77 25.54
CA THR A 13 41.33 3.38 25.20
C THR A 13 40.55 2.18 25.79
N HIS A 14 40.10 1.34 24.85
CA HIS A 14 40.37 -0.09 24.70
C HIS A 14 39.84 -1.07 25.77
N GLN A 15 38.90 -1.94 25.37
CA GLN A 15 39.05 -3.39 25.42
C GLN A 15 37.86 -4.12 24.76
N ASN A 16 38.21 -5.09 23.92
CA ASN A 16 37.31 -5.94 23.15
C ASN A 16 36.47 -6.83 24.07
N VAL A 17 35.14 -6.74 23.95
CA VAL A 17 34.24 -7.81 24.38
C VAL A 17 33.37 -8.16 23.18
N THR A 18 33.74 -9.24 22.49
CA THR A 18 32.90 -9.86 21.47
C THR A 18 31.70 -10.51 22.14
N THR A 19 30.64 -9.73 22.36
CA THR A 19 29.31 -10.32 22.58
C THR A 19 28.77 -10.73 21.23
N LYS A 20 28.83 -12.04 20.94
CA LYS A 20 28.10 -12.66 19.83
C LYS A 20 26.61 -12.34 20.01
N THR A 21 26.14 -11.26 19.39
CA THR A 21 24.72 -10.99 19.25
C THR A 21 24.20 -12.03 18.28
N ARG A 22 23.50 -13.04 18.80
CA ARG A 22 22.70 -13.93 17.95
C ARG A 22 21.80 -13.05 17.08
N PRO A 23 21.85 -13.16 15.74
CA PRO A 23 20.87 -12.49 14.90
C PRO A 23 19.49 -12.98 15.31
N LEU A 24 18.61 -12.07 15.69
CA LEU A 24 17.19 -12.37 15.81
C LEU A 24 16.73 -12.99 14.49
N PRO A 25 15.98 -14.11 14.50
CA PRO A 25 15.48 -14.68 13.27
C PRO A 25 14.56 -13.65 12.63
N HIS A 26 15.04 -13.11 11.52
CA HIS A 26 14.39 -12.15 10.66
C HIS A 26 13.12 -12.82 10.11
N ARG A 27 11.95 -12.42 10.62
CA ARG A 27 10.62 -12.92 10.26
C ARG A 27 10.24 -12.47 8.84
N HIS A 28 10.96 -12.95 7.83
CA HIS A 28 10.89 -12.45 6.44
C HIS A 28 10.00 -13.27 5.52
N TYR A 29 9.39 -14.33 6.03
CA TYR A 29 8.61 -15.24 5.18
C TYR A 29 7.13 -14.84 5.06
N CYS A 30 6.54 -14.20 6.08
CA CYS A 30 5.11 -13.82 6.04
C CYS A 30 4.85 -12.53 5.26
N SER A 31 5.79 -11.58 5.23
CA SER A 31 5.60 -10.28 4.57
C SER A 31 5.66 -10.40 3.03
N SER A 32 6.54 -11.26 2.52
CA SER A 32 6.69 -11.52 1.08
C SER A 32 5.47 -12.21 0.47
N GLN A 33 4.83 -13.12 1.20
CA GLN A 33 3.61 -13.79 0.73
C GLN A 33 2.40 -12.84 0.65
N LEU A 34 2.24 -11.97 1.66
CA LEU A 34 1.16 -10.98 1.67
C LEU A 34 1.34 -9.94 0.55
N THR A 35 2.57 -9.47 0.35
CA THR A 35 2.89 -8.52 -0.73
C THR A 35 2.64 -9.13 -2.11
N GLN A 36 3.07 -10.38 -2.32
CA GLN A 36 2.82 -11.08 -3.58
C GLN A 36 1.32 -11.30 -3.83
N GLN A 37 0.54 -11.69 -2.81
CA GLN A 37 -0.91 -11.82 -2.93
C GLN A 37 -1.59 -10.48 -3.29
N ASN A 38 -1.13 -9.39 -2.70
CA ASN A 38 -1.62 -8.05 -3.02
C ASN A 38 -1.28 -7.67 -4.47
N GLU A 39 -0.06 -7.92 -4.93
CA GLU A 39 0.36 -7.67 -6.31
C GLU A 39 -0.46 -8.48 -7.33
N ASP A 40 -0.70 -9.76 -7.04
CA ASP A 40 -1.54 -10.62 -7.86
C ASP A 40 -2.99 -10.09 -7.93
N SER A 41 -3.52 -9.66 -6.79
CA SER A 41 -4.87 -9.06 -6.71
C SER A 41 -4.96 -7.75 -7.48
N VAL A 42 -3.94 -6.88 -7.37
CA VAL A 42 -3.86 -5.62 -8.13
C VAL A 42 -3.86 -5.91 -9.63
N ARG A 43 -3.06 -6.89 -10.08
CA ARG A 43 -2.99 -7.28 -11.49
C ARG A 43 -4.32 -7.82 -12.00
N GLU A 44 -4.97 -8.69 -11.23
CA GLU A 44 -6.29 -9.25 -11.54
C GLU A 44 -7.33 -8.14 -11.72
N ILE A 45 -7.46 -7.26 -10.72
CA ILE A 45 -8.41 -6.13 -10.73
C ILE A 45 -8.14 -5.22 -11.92
N THR A 46 -6.87 -4.83 -12.14
CA THR A 46 -6.50 -3.92 -13.24
C THR A 46 -6.82 -4.53 -14.60
N THR A 47 -6.66 -5.85 -14.75
CA THR A 47 -7.02 -6.55 -15.98
C THR A 47 -8.54 -6.56 -16.18
N ILE A 48 -9.30 -6.85 -15.13
CA ILE A 48 -10.77 -6.85 -15.18
C ILE A 48 -11.32 -5.46 -15.51
N LEU A 49 -10.74 -4.40 -14.94
CA LEU A 49 -11.18 -3.01 -15.19
C LEU A 49 -10.99 -2.57 -16.65
N LYS A 50 -10.18 -3.26 -17.45
CA LYS A 50 -10.06 -2.99 -18.89
C LYS A 50 -11.24 -3.54 -19.69
N CYS A 51 -11.98 -4.52 -19.14
CA CYS A 51 -13.14 -5.11 -19.80
C CYS A 51 -14.40 -4.22 -19.69
N ASN A 52 -15.28 -4.27 -20.68
CA ASN A 52 -16.52 -3.48 -20.68
C ASN A 52 -17.51 -3.94 -19.58
N ASN A 53 -17.53 -5.26 -19.31
CA ASN A 53 -18.37 -5.90 -18.29
C ASN A 53 -17.63 -6.05 -16.95
N TRP A 54 -16.66 -5.18 -16.65
CA TRP A 54 -15.78 -5.28 -15.47
C TRP A 54 -16.53 -5.51 -14.16
N ARG A 55 -17.67 -4.85 -13.95
CA ARG A 55 -18.44 -4.94 -12.70
C ARG A 55 -18.98 -6.36 -12.47
N ALA A 56 -19.56 -6.96 -13.49
CA ALA A 56 -20.04 -8.34 -13.43
C ALA A 56 -18.89 -9.33 -13.22
N LEU A 57 -17.74 -9.10 -13.87
CA LEU A 57 -16.55 -9.92 -13.68
C LEU A 57 -16.03 -9.83 -12.24
N LEU A 58 -15.92 -8.62 -11.67
CA LEU A 58 -15.51 -8.43 -10.29
C LEU A 58 -16.48 -9.11 -9.30
N ASP A 59 -17.79 -8.96 -9.51
CA ASP A 59 -18.81 -9.59 -8.64
C ASP A 59 -18.78 -11.13 -8.71
N SER A 60 -18.42 -11.70 -9.87
CA SER A 60 -18.29 -13.15 -10.05
C SER A 60 -16.94 -13.74 -9.58
N SER A 61 -15.96 -12.88 -9.33
CA SER A 61 -14.59 -13.27 -8.97
C SER A 61 -14.41 -13.41 -7.45
N ASP A 62 -13.24 -13.91 -7.04
CA ASP A 62 -12.82 -13.90 -5.64
C ASP A 62 -12.26 -12.54 -5.17
N VAL A 63 -12.23 -11.52 -6.04
CA VAL A 63 -11.73 -10.17 -5.71
C VAL A 63 -12.35 -9.61 -4.43
N PRO A 64 -13.68 -9.67 -4.18
CA PRO A 64 -14.26 -9.09 -2.97
C PRO A 64 -13.65 -9.63 -1.67
N LYS A 65 -13.14 -10.87 -1.67
CA LYS A 65 -12.48 -11.49 -0.51
C LYS A 65 -11.02 -11.07 -0.36
N LYS A 66 -10.40 -10.60 -1.44
CA LYS A 66 -8.99 -10.18 -1.51
C LYS A 66 -8.82 -8.66 -1.34
N LEU A 67 -9.92 -7.89 -1.39
CA LEU A 67 -9.89 -6.45 -1.25
C LEU A 67 -9.35 -6.04 0.13
N ASN A 68 -8.41 -5.10 0.10
CA ASN A 68 -7.86 -4.41 1.26
C ASN A 68 -7.44 -2.99 0.83
N PRO A 69 -7.22 -2.07 1.79
CA PRO A 69 -6.87 -0.68 1.49
C PRO A 69 -5.60 -0.55 0.62
N ASP A 70 -4.58 -1.37 0.87
CA ASP A 70 -3.32 -1.33 0.12
C ASP A 70 -3.53 -1.69 -1.36
N VAL A 71 -4.34 -2.72 -1.64
CA VAL A 71 -4.70 -3.14 -3.00
C VAL A 71 -5.47 -2.04 -3.70
N VAL A 72 -6.48 -1.46 -3.05
CA VAL A 72 -7.30 -0.38 -3.63
C VAL A 72 -6.44 0.84 -3.93
N GLN A 73 -5.61 1.26 -2.97
CA GLN A 73 -4.68 2.37 -3.13
C GLN A 73 -3.75 2.13 -4.32
N THR A 74 -3.19 0.92 -4.45
CA THR A 74 -2.26 0.58 -5.53
C THR A 74 -2.96 0.59 -6.89
N VAL A 75 -4.19 0.04 -6.99
CA VAL A 75 -4.98 0.08 -8.24
C VAL A 75 -5.26 1.52 -8.66
N LEU A 76 -5.71 2.37 -7.73
CA LEU A 76 -5.97 3.79 -8.02
C LEU A 76 -4.69 4.52 -8.41
N HIS A 77 -3.60 4.29 -7.70
CA HIS A 77 -2.31 4.92 -7.99
C HIS A 77 -1.75 4.53 -9.36
N GLN A 78 -1.90 3.26 -9.75
CA GLN A 78 -1.41 2.79 -11.04
C GLN A 78 -2.21 3.37 -12.21
N ASN A 79 -3.50 3.66 -12.02
CA ASN A 79 -4.42 4.27 -13.00
C ASN A 79 -4.25 3.74 -14.45
N GLN A 80 -4.02 2.42 -14.61
CA GLN A 80 -3.80 1.82 -15.93
C GLN A 80 -5.09 1.69 -16.76
N VAL A 81 -6.22 2.11 -16.20
CA VAL A 81 -7.54 2.05 -16.84
C VAL A 81 -7.69 3.18 -17.85
N GLY A 82 -7.07 4.34 -17.60
CA GLY A 82 -7.10 5.51 -18.49
C GLY A 82 -8.46 6.17 -18.65
N ASP A 83 -9.46 5.75 -17.86
CA ASP A 83 -10.82 6.29 -17.84
C ASP A 83 -11.16 6.67 -16.39
N SER A 84 -11.19 7.98 -16.12
CA SER A 84 -11.48 8.54 -14.80
C SER A 84 -12.87 8.17 -14.29
N LYS A 85 -13.86 8.12 -15.18
CA LYS A 85 -15.23 7.73 -14.80
C LYS A 85 -15.27 6.28 -14.37
N ARG A 86 -14.59 5.39 -15.12
CA ARG A 86 -14.49 3.98 -14.75
C ARG A 86 -13.74 3.79 -13.43
N LEU A 87 -12.69 4.58 -13.18
CA LEU A 87 -11.94 4.53 -11.92
C LEU A 87 -12.79 4.98 -10.73
N LEU A 88 -13.62 6.01 -10.90
CA LEU A 88 -14.59 6.46 -9.90
C LEU A 88 -15.68 5.40 -9.64
N ASP A 89 -16.25 4.83 -10.69
CA ASP A 89 -17.24 3.76 -10.56
C ASP A 89 -16.67 2.53 -9.84
N PHE A 90 -15.40 2.21 -10.09
CA PHE A 90 -14.67 1.18 -9.35
C PHE A 90 -14.55 1.54 -7.87
N PHE A 91 -14.18 2.78 -7.53
CA PHE A 91 -14.09 3.22 -6.14
C PHE A 91 -15.45 3.07 -5.41
N TYR A 92 -16.55 3.50 -6.01
CA TYR A 92 -17.88 3.29 -5.43
C TYR A 92 -18.25 1.81 -5.28
N TRP A 93 -17.85 0.97 -6.23
CA TRP A 93 -18.04 -0.46 -6.11
C TRP A 93 -17.25 -1.03 -4.91
N VAL A 94 -16.02 -0.57 -4.68
CA VAL A 94 -15.22 -0.95 -3.51
C VAL A 94 -15.89 -0.52 -2.22
N GLU A 95 -16.36 0.73 -2.12
CA GLU A 95 -17.09 1.22 -0.94
C GLU A 95 -18.34 0.39 -0.63
N HIS A 96 -19.05 -0.07 -1.67
CA HIS A 96 -20.20 -0.93 -1.48
C HIS A 96 -19.82 -2.32 -0.93
N LYS A 97 -18.64 -2.85 -1.27
CA LYS A 97 -18.18 -4.18 -0.82
C LYS A 97 -17.49 -4.16 0.55
N MET A 98 -16.65 -3.16 0.80
CA MET A 98 -15.87 -3.06 2.04
C MET A 98 -16.55 -2.21 3.12
N GLY A 99 -17.63 -1.49 2.77
CA GLY A 99 -18.14 -0.39 3.58
C GLY A 99 -17.39 0.91 3.28
N THR A 100 -17.92 2.03 3.78
CA THR A 100 -17.37 3.36 3.50
C THR A 100 -15.93 3.47 4.02
N HIS A 101 -14.98 3.66 3.11
CA HIS A 101 -13.56 3.81 3.44
C HIS A 101 -13.19 5.30 3.45
N GLN A 102 -13.08 5.88 4.64
CA GLN A 102 -12.60 7.26 4.82
C GLN A 102 -11.06 7.33 4.88
N ASP A 103 -10.39 6.63 3.98
CA ASP A 103 -8.94 6.75 3.85
C ASP A 103 -8.61 7.98 3.01
N LEU A 104 -8.14 9.03 3.69
CA LEU A 104 -7.76 10.29 3.06
C LEU A 104 -6.69 10.12 1.98
N ASN A 105 -5.81 9.13 2.12
CA ASN A 105 -4.77 8.87 1.13
C ASN A 105 -5.40 8.33 -0.16
N ILE A 106 -6.29 7.35 -0.05
CA ILE A 106 -7.05 6.80 -1.18
C ILE A 106 -7.88 7.90 -1.86
N LEU A 107 -8.57 8.72 -1.07
CA LEU A 107 -9.37 9.84 -1.58
C LEU A 107 -8.51 10.89 -2.28
N SER A 108 -7.32 11.20 -1.75
CA SER A 108 -6.40 12.17 -2.37
C SER A 108 -5.88 11.69 -3.72
N ILE A 109 -5.52 10.42 -3.83
CA ILE A 109 -5.06 9.80 -5.08
C ILE A 109 -6.20 9.80 -6.10
N LEU A 110 -7.41 9.43 -5.67
CA LEU A 110 -8.58 9.47 -6.53
C LEU A 110 -8.83 10.89 -7.06
N ALA A 111 -8.83 11.89 -6.19
CA ALA A 111 -9.04 13.29 -6.57
C ALA A 111 -8.02 13.77 -7.62
N VAL A 112 -6.73 13.45 -7.43
CA VAL A 112 -5.67 13.77 -8.40
C VAL A 112 -5.93 13.10 -9.75
N ASN A 113 -6.26 11.80 -9.76
CA ASN A 113 -6.57 11.09 -11.00
C ASN A 113 -7.78 11.67 -11.75
N LEU A 114 -8.82 12.07 -11.01
CA LEU A 114 -10.03 12.66 -11.60
C LEU A 114 -9.78 14.06 -12.17
N CYS A 115 -8.93 14.86 -11.53
CA CYS A 115 -8.62 16.21 -11.99
C CYS A 115 -7.65 16.25 -13.17
N ASN A 116 -6.86 15.20 -13.37
CA ASN A 116 -5.86 15.10 -14.45
C ASN A 116 -6.39 14.46 -15.75
N SER A 117 -7.69 14.13 -15.81
CA SER A 117 -8.32 13.45 -16.96
C SER A 117 -9.07 14.38 -17.89
#